data_AF-A0A4D6KHA7-F1
#
_entry.id   AF-A0A4D6KHA7-F1
#
_cell.length_a   1.000
_cell.length_b   1.000
_cell.length_c   1.000
_cell.angle_alpha   90.00
_cell.angle_beta   90.00
_cell.angle_gamma   90.00
#
_symmetry.space_group_name_H-M   'P 1'
#
loop_
_entity.id
_entity.type
_entity.pdbx_description
1 polymer ?
#
loop_
_entity_poly.entity_id
_entity_poly.type
_entity_poly.pdbx_seq_one_letter_code
_entity_poly.pdbx_strand_id
1 'polypeptide(L)' 'MKRFWDCNKTTTLVQSAEFSRRIDDRIREVLNREDLTVRQKREIAETLTVPGTYEIEIAQRLAVEK' A
#
# COMPACT_ATOMS: atom_id res chain seq x y z
N MET A 1 32.46 -1.87 11.27
CA MET A 1 31.70 -0.61 11.19
C MET A 1 32.05 0.09 9.87
N LYS A 2 31.05 0.67 9.18
CA LYS A 2 31.12 1.42 7.89
C LYS A 2 31.31 0.60 6.59
N ARG A 3 30.20 0.09 6.04
CA ARG A 3 30.03 -0.16 4.57
C ARG A 3 28.61 0.18 4.09
N PHE A 4 27.89 1.07 4.78
CA PHE A 4 26.54 1.47 4.38
C PHE A 4 26.50 2.66 3.41
N TRP A 5 27.66 3.24 3.07
CA TRP A 5 27.78 4.51 2.33
C TRP A 5 28.38 4.38 0.92
N ASP A 6 28.55 3.17 0.39
CA ASP A 6 29.03 2.91 -0.98
C ASP A 6 27.98 2.22 -1.86
N CYS A 7 26.69 2.41 -1.58
CA CYS A 7 25.64 1.95 -2.49
C CYS A 7 25.49 2.96 -3.62
N ASN A 8 25.90 2.55 -4.83
CA ASN A 8 25.57 3.20 -6.09
C ASN A 8 24.10 3.66 -6.05
N LYS A 9 23.84 4.96 -6.28
CA LYS A 9 22.52 5.61 -6.07
C LYS A 9 21.36 4.84 -6.73
N THR A 10 21.67 4.11 -7.80
CA THR A 10 20.75 3.23 -8.52
C THR A 10 20.24 2.05 -7.69
N THR A 11 21.09 1.40 -6.89
CA THR A 11 20.70 0.23 -6.07
C THR A 11 19.74 0.62 -4.95
N THR A 12 19.97 1.76 -4.32
CA THR A 12 19.09 2.30 -3.27
C THR A 12 17.70 2.62 -3.81
N LEU A 13 17.62 3.22 -5.01
CA LEU A 13 16.34 3.53 -5.66
C LEU A 13 15.56 2.27 -6.05
N VAL A 14 16.24 1.26 -6.61
CA VAL A 14 15.62 -0.03 -6.93
C VAL A 14 15.10 -0.69 -5.67
N GLN A 15 15.88 -0.72 -4.58
CA GLN A 15 15.44 -1.30 -3.30
C GLN A 15 14.24 -0.56 -2.70
N SER A 16 14.19 0.77 -2.78
CA SER A 16 13.04 1.55 -2.33
C SER A 16 11.78 1.26 -3.17
N ALA A 17 11.92 1.14 -4.49
CA ALA A 17 10.79 0.79 -5.36
C ALA A 17 10.27 -0.65 -5.10
N GLU A 18 11.18 -1.60 -4.91
CA GLU A 18 10.84 -2.98 -4.52
C GLU A 18 10.12 -3.01 -3.15
N PHE A 19 10.58 -2.18 -2.20
CA PHE A 19 9.94 -2.06 -0.90
C PHE A 19 8.52 -1.48 -1.01
N SER A 20 8.33 -0.41 -1.77
CA SER A 20 7.01 0.17 -2.05
C SER A 20 6.06 -0.85 -2.66
N ARG A 21 6.52 -1.66 -3.63
CA ARG A 21 5.69 -2.71 -4.25
C ARG A 21 5.25 -3.78 -3.24
N ARG A 22 6.16 -4.24 -2.37
CA ARG A 22 5.84 -5.26 -1.36
C ARG A 22 4.85 -4.78 -0.31
N ILE A 23 4.91 -3.49 0.05
CA ILE A 23 3.93 -2.88 0.95
C ILE A 23 2.58 -2.80 0.26
N ASP A 24 2.54 -2.37 -1.00
CA ASP A 24 1.32 -2.27 -1.80
C ASP A 24 0.59 -3.62 -1.97
N ASP A 25 1.32 -4.70 -2.29
CA ASP A 25 0.76 -6.06 -2.37
C ASP A 25 0.11 -6.51 -1.06
N ARG A 26 0.78 -6.26 0.07
CA ARG A 26 0.26 -6.63 1.40
C ARG A 26 -0.98 -5.83 1.78
N ILE A 27 -0.99 -4.53 1.46
CA ILE A 27 -2.14 -3.67 1.70
C ILE A 27 -3.33 -4.16 0.88
N ARG A 28 -3.14 -4.53 -0.39
CA ARG A 28 -4.18 -5.14 -1.22
C ARG A 28 -4.68 -6.46 -0.65
N GLU A 29 -3.80 -7.32 -0.15
CA GLU A 29 -4.19 -8.59 0.46
C GLU A 29 -5.09 -8.35 1.68
N VAL A 30 -4.70 -7.42 2.56
CA VAL A 30 -5.52 -7.04 3.73
C VAL A 30 -6.86 -6.48 3.29
N LEU A 31 -6.90 -5.54 2.34
CA LEU A 31 -8.15 -4.91 1.90
C LEU A 31 -9.08 -5.86 1.12
N ASN A 32 -8.57 -6.95 0.56
CA ASN A 32 -9.38 -7.96 -0.12
C ASN A 32 -9.98 -9.01 0.82
N ARG A 33 -9.58 -9.05 2.09
CA ARG A 33 -10.15 -9.96 3.08
C ARG A 33 -11.66 -9.84 3.18
N GLU A 34 -12.34 -10.98 3.23
CA GLU A 34 -13.81 -11.07 3.30
C GLU A 34 -14.34 -10.81 4.72
N ASP A 35 -13.49 -10.99 5.74
CA ASP A 35 -13.86 -10.72 7.15
C ASP A 35 -13.84 -9.23 7.53
N LEU A 36 -13.32 -8.36 6.63
CA LEU A 36 -13.35 -6.92 6.82
C LEU A 36 -14.64 -6.34 6.26
N THR A 37 -15.37 -5.62 7.11
CA THR A 37 -16.48 -4.78 6.65
C THR A 37 -15.97 -3.66 5.76
N VAL A 38 -16.84 -3.15 4.90
CA VAL A 38 -16.57 -1.99 4.04
C VAL A 38 -16.06 -0.78 4.84
N ARG A 39 -16.61 -0.55 6.04
CA ARG A 39 -16.18 0.54 6.94
C ARG A 39 -14.75 0.33 7.42
N GLN A 40 -14.41 -0.87 7.88
CA GLN A 40 -13.05 -1.20 8.33
C GLN A 40 -12.02 -1.09 7.20
N LYS A 41 -12.37 -1.55 5.99
CA LYS A 41 -11.51 -1.38 4.81
C LYS A 41 -11.22 0.09 4.56
N ARG A 42 -12.24 0.94 4.66
CA ARG A 42 -12.11 2.39 4.50
C ARG A 42 -11.21 3.00 5.58
N GLU A 43 -11.43 2.68 6.86
CA GLU A 43 -10.59 3.19 7.97
C GLU A 43 -9.12 2.78 7.81
N ILE A 44 -8.85 1.55 7.37
CA ILE A 44 -7.50 1.06 7.09
C ILE A 44 -6.88 1.85 5.93
N ALA A 45 -7.61 2.07 4.83
CA ALA A 45 -7.11 2.85 3.70
C ALA A 45 -6.85 4.31 4.07
N GLU A 46 -7.73 4.95 4.84
CA GLU A 46 -7.52 6.33 5.32
C GLU A 46 -6.29 6.42 6.23
N THR A 47 -6.08 5.43 7.11
CA THR A 47 -4.92 5.37 8.01
C THR A 47 -3.60 5.18 7.28
N LEU A 48 -3.60 4.36 6.22
CA LEU A 48 -2.40 4.00 5.47
C LEU A 48 -2.11 4.97 4.30
N THR A 49 -3.03 5.88 4.00
CA THR A 49 -2.84 6.91 2.97
C THR A 49 -1.84 7.95 3.44
N VAL A 50 -0.84 8.22 2.60
CA VAL A 50 0.11 9.32 2.75
C VAL A 50 -0.12 10.27 1.58
N PRO A 51 -0.82 11.40 1.79
CA PRO A 51 -1.17 12.32 0.71
C PRO A 51 0.04 12.71 -0.16
N GLY A 52 -0.11 12.62 -1.47
CA GLY A 52 0.95 12.95 -2.44
C GLY A 52 2.11 11.96 -2.51
N THR A 53 2.06 10.86 -1.75
CA THR A 53 3.11 9.82 -1.74
C THR A 53 2.55 8.42 -1.98
N TYR A 54 1.45 8.08 -1.31
CA TYR A 54 0.81 6.77 -1.42
C TYR A 54 -0.68 6.92 -1.12
N GLU A 55 -1.52 6.76 -2.15
CA GLU A 55 -2.96 6.95 -2.07
C GLU A 55 -3.66 5.61 -2.34
N ILE A 56 -4.61 5.26 -1.48
CA ILE A 56 -5.31 3.98 -1.55
C ILE A 56 -6.77 4.25 -1.95
N GLU A 57 -7.14 3.85 -3.17
CA GLU A 57 -8.52 3.95 -3.66
C GLU A 57 -9.30 2.66 -3.37
N ILE A 58 -10.42 2.78 -2.66
CA ILE A 58 -11.34 1.65 -2.45
C ILE A 58 -12.51 1.77 -3.42
N ALA A 59 -12.48 0.97 -4.48
CA ALA A 59 -13.63 0.78 -5.36
C ALA A 59 -14.68 -0.10 -4.67
N GLN A 60 -15.76 0.50 -4.18
CA GLN A 60 -16.94 -0.27 -3.76
C GLN A 60 -17.80 -0.59 -4.98
N ARG A 61 -18.07 -1.89 -5.20
CA ARG A 61 -19.17 -2.30 -6.09
C ARG A 61 -20.48 -2.10 -5.33
N LEU A 62 -21.14 -0.97 -5.54
CA LEU A 62 -22.53 -0.80 -5.14
C LEU A 62 -23.38 -1.70 -6.05
N ALA A 63 -23.82 -2.84 -5.53
CA ALA A 63 -24.87 -3.62 -6.16
C ALA A 63 -26.18 -2.84 -6.01
N VAL A 64 -26.60 -2.14 -7.07
CA VAL A 64 -27.95 -1.57 -7.13
C VAL A 64 -28.90 -2.72 -7.45
N GLU A 65 -29.54 -3.27 -6.42
CA GLU A 65 -30.72 -4.12 -6.62
C GLU A 65 -31.88 -3.24 -7.09
N LYS A 66 -32.58 -3.72 -8.13
CA LYS A 66 -33.63 -3.02 -8.87
C LYS A 66 -35.00 -3.17 -8.20
#